data_AF-A0A9P5MQZ7-F1
#
_entry.id   AF-A0A9P5MQZ7-F1
#
_cell.length_a   1.000
_cell.length_b   1.000
_cell.length_c   1.000
_cell.angle_alpha   90.00
_cell.angle_beta   90.00
_cell.angle_gamma   90.00
#
_symmetry.space_group_name_H-M   'P 1'
#
loop_
_entity.id
_entity.type
_entity.pdbx_description
1 polymer ?
#
loop_
_entity_poly.entity_id
_entity_poly.type
_entity_poly.pdbx_seq_one_letter_code
_entity_poly.pdbx_strand_id
1 'polypeptide(L)'
;MSTVPHEAASTKDEPLANLLFDYPGADIILHSQDRYHFRVPKAPIINNSPILRKLIQKNSDSPDDANPGTSLPVVQLPESGKILHCLLTFIFLVTPLVPSTPEEIMELLSVAQKYQIGTALTHIRGSIARQNSLPTRLEPALHIYALAQKHGLRQEALQTARTILNYPMTIEDFSNKLDIMSGASLYELWKYHERVRAILSSDLTEFRRTCAHGTITGVLCTEFSSSHVPKWLDQYIESIGKTPGLFDFAELYIAMARHIKDKAQDVKCECASIPSQTIRDFWKALGSVVDGSFEKAESALSLVRDQEDPQAQINLTTSPPETFDISDANLIIRSSDLVDFRVHKSVLAMASPFFKDLLSLPQPSDGEIVDGLPVVQLPEGSELLNSLISILYPIGVVIPNSYEKVLYLLAACQKYEMASVQSLIRAEVSRGTSPGLKGTEAFRAYAIASTKGLIPEMENAAHWTLEHPMTFEVLGEGLRLFEGWALCDLVDLRRRCGDNLVICLDSFLEVQPPGPSSIWVGCPGSSHYYYDDTTGEQRQSQILPKWLSQFLSLSRNNLDLQKFTEPLDLHSRIRGEYLKALHTHLHCNYCLKVLAEKGLTFCAELENKLAQACGKESGGPLNGAGI
;
A
#
# COMPACT_ATOMS: atom_id res chain seq x y z
N MET A 1 47.26 -20.97 -35.90
CA MET A 1 46.36 -22.02 -35.38
C MET A 1 45.99 -21.66 -33.95
N SER A 2 44.81 -21.07 -33.77
CA SER A 2 44.04 -21.01 -32.52
C SER A 2 42.83 -20.11 -32.80
N THR A 3 41.70 -20.75 -33.08
CA THR A 3 40.39 -20.11 -33.25
C THR A 3 39.71 -20.02 -31.89
N VAL A 4 39.32 -18.79 -31.55
CA VAL A 4 38.47 -18.43 -30.40
C VAL A 4 37.12 -19.12 -30.54
N PRO A 5 36.50 -19.67 -29.47
CA PRO A 5 35.14 -20.20 -29.54
C PRO A 5 34.15 -19.04 -29.49
N HIS A 6 33.29 -18.97 -30.50
CA HIS A 6 32.15 -18.08 -30.60
C HIS A 6 31.13 -18.40 -29.49
N GLU A 7 30.75 -17.35 -28.74
CA GLU A 7 29.53 -17.31 -27.94
C GLU A 7 28.31 -17.61 -28.82
N ALA A 8 27.59 -18.68 -28.48
CA ALA A 8 26.25 -18.92 -29.00
C ALA A 8 25.27 -18.05 -28.22
N ALA A 9 24.81 -16.98 -28.87
CA ALA A 9 23.65 -16.21 -28.43
C ALA A 9 22.43 -17.15 -28.35
N SER A 10 21.90 -17.32 -27.14
CA SER A 10 20.65 -18.03 -26.89
C SER A 10 19.50 -17.23 -27.51
N THR A 11 19.00 -17.74 -28.63
CA THR A 11 17.81 -17.21 -29.31
C THR A 11 16.57 -17.50 -28.48
N LYS A 12 16.00 -16.45 -27.90
CA LYS A 12 14.60 -16.39 -27.47
C LYS A 12 13.69 -16.58 -28.69
N ASP A 13 12.54 -17.21 -28.46
CA ASP A 13 11.40 -17.36 -29.38
C ASP A 13 11.56 -18.38 -30.51
N GLU A 14 11.63 -19.67 -30.16
CA GLU A 14 11.17 -20.73 -31.06
C GLU A 14 9.63 -20.68 -31.14
N PRO A 15 9.02 -20.72 -32.34
CA PRO A 15 7.57 -20.61 -32.45
C PRO A 15 6.91 -21.79 -31.75
N LEU A 16 5.82 -21.52 -31.02
CA LEU A 16 4.83 -22.47 -30.46
C LEU A 16 4.21 -23.42 -31.53
N ALA A 17 4.81 -23.58 -32.70
CA ALA A 17 4.36 -24.38 -33.83
C ALA A 17 4.48 -25.90 -33.61
N ASN A 18 5.20 -26.35 -32.58
CA ASN A 18 5.41 -27.77 -32.25
C ASN A 18 4.68 -28.21 -30.96
N LEU A 19 3.42 -27.78 -30.77
CA LEU A 19 2.62 -28.27 -29.63
C LEU A 19 2.42 -29.79 -29.76
N LEU A 20 2.97 -30.54 -28.81
CA LEU A 20 2.96 -32.01 -28.65
C LEU A 20 1.57 -32.69 -28.60
N PHE A 21 0.48 -31.95 -28.83
CA PHE A 21 -0.90 -32.37 -28.59
C PHE A 21 -1.72 -32.43 -29.88
N ASP A 22 -1.24 -33.21 -30.86
CA ASP A 22 -2.03 -33.68 -32.01
C ASP A 22 -2.14 -35.21 -31.95
N TYR A 23 -3.03 -35.70 -31.07
CA TYR A 23 -3.17 -37.13 -30.82
C TYR A 23 -3.92 -37.83 -31.96
N PRO A 24 -3.39 -38.95 -32.50
CA PRO A 24 -4.14 -39.78 -33.43
C PRO A 24 -5.34 -40.39 -32.71
N GLY A 25 -6.56 -40.08 -33.17
CA GLY A 25 -7.80 -40.49 -32.52
C GLY A 25 -8.38 -39.48 -31.52
N ALA A 26 -7.94 -38.23 -31.55
CA ALA A 26 -8.57 -37.14 -30.82
C ALA A 26 -10.06 -37.03 -31.15
N ASP A 27 -10.87 -36.82 -30.13
CA ASP A 27 -12.33 -36.77 -30.17
C ASP A 27 -12.88 -35.42 -29.67
N ILE A 28 -11.99 -34.44 -29.45
CA ILE A 28 -12.26 -33.02 -29.15
C ILE A 28 -11.10 -32.13 -29.59
N ILE A 29 -11.40 -30.87 -29.95
CA ILE A 29 -10.43 -29.81 -30.17
C ILE A 29 -10.61 -28.73 -29.09
N LEU A 30 -9.56 -28.45 -28.32
CA LEU A 30 -9.53 -27.27 -27.44
C LEU A 30 -8.93 -26.10 -28.22
N HIS A 31 -9.63 -24.96 -28.24
CA HIS A 31 -9.19 -23.75 -28.93
C HIS A 31 -8.89 -22.65 -27.90
N SER A 32 -7.67 -22.12 -27.93
CA SER A 32 -7.23 -21.05 -27.03
C SER A 32 -7.67 -19.66 -27.49
N GLN A 33 -7.52 -18.65 -26.63
CA GLN A 33 -7.83 -17.26 -26.98
C GLN A 33 -6.94 -16.70 -28.10
N ASP A 34 -5.67 -17.10 -28.11
CA ASP A 34 -4.64 -16.72 -29.09
C ASP A 34 -4.57 -17.66 -30.31
N ARG A 35 -5.65 -18.42 -30.56
CA ARG A 35 -5.90 -19.23 -31.77
C ARG A 35 -5.02 -20.47 -31.96
N TYR A 36 -4.51 -21.05 -30.87
CA TYR A 36 -3.89 -22.38 -30.91
C TYR A 36 -4.95 -23.48 -30.77
N HIS A 37 -4.75 -24.58 -31.48
CA HIS A 37 -5.64 -25.75 -31.47
C HIS A 37 -4.92 -26.96 -30.86
N PHE A 38 -5.57 -27.63 -29.92
CA PHE A 38 -5.08 -28.85 -29.29
C PHE A 38 -6.04 -30.00 -29.60
N ARG A 39 -5.57 -31.02 -30.32
CA ARG A 39 -6.34 -32.23 -30.66
C ARG A 39 -6.02 -33.31 -29.65
N VAL A 40 -6.96 -33.56 -28.75
CA VAL A 40 -6.73 -34.36 -27.55
C VAL A 40 -7.89 -35.32 -27.28
N PRO A 41 -7.66 -36.45 -26.61
CA PRO A 41 -8.73 -37.29 -26.08
C PRO A 41 -9.53 -36.58 -24.98
N LYS A 42 -10.88 -36.62 -25.00
CA LYS A 42 -11.73 -36.03 -23.94
C LYS A 42 -11.65 -36.76 -22.61
N ALA A 43 -11.38 -38.07 -22.60
CA ALA A 43 -11.44 -38.88 -21.38
C ALA A 43 -10.48 -38.41 -20.26
N PRO A 44 -9.18 -38.15 -20.50
CA PRO A 44 -8.28 -37.62 -19.46
C PRO A 44 -8.72 -36.23 -18.93
N ILE A 45 -9.26 -35.38 -19.80
CA ILE A 45 -9.71 -34.03 -19.42
C ILE A 45 -10.95 -34.10 -18.51
N ILE A 46 -11.95 -34.90 -18.91
CA ILE A 46 -13.21 -35.08 -18.19
C ILE A 46 -12.99 -35.75 -16.82
N ASN A 47 -12.00 -36.64 -16.73
CA ASN A 47 -11.66 -37.33 -15.49
C ASN A 47 -10.92 -36.44 -14.49
N ASN A 48 -10.11 -35.50 -14.98
CA ASN A 48 -9.31 -34.60 -14.15
C ASN A 48 -10.01 -33.27 -13.84
N SER A 49 -11.05 -32.87 -14.60
CA SER A 49 -11.76 -31.62 -14.40
C SER A 49 -13.29 -31.77 -14.46
N PRO A 50 -14.02 -31.51 -13.37
CA PRO A 50 -15.48 -31.48 -13.37
C PRO A 50 -16.05 -30.27 -14.13
N ILE A 51 -15.31 -29.17 -14.21
CA ILE A 51 -15.74 -27.94 -14.90
C ILE A 51 -15.61 -28.11 -16.41
N LEU A 52 -14.45 -28.60 -16.89
CA LEU A 52 -14.27 -28.88 -18.31
C LEU A 52 -15.24 -29.97 -18.77
N ARG A 53 -15.55 -30.96 -17.92
CA ARG A 53 -16.62 -31.93 -18.20
C ARG A 53 -17.96 -31.25 -18.52
N LYS A 54 -18.41 -30.31 -17.69
CA LYS A 54 -19.67 -29.58 -17.90
C LYS A 54 -19.62 -28.70 -19.16
N LEU A 55 -18.49 -28.02 -19.41
CA LEU A 55 -18.32 -27.18 -20.60
C LEU A 55 -18.37 -28.02 -21.89
N ILE A 56 -17.73 -29.19 -21.90
CA ILE A 56 -17.73 -30.12 -23.03
C ILE A 56 -19.14 -30.69 -23.27
N GLN A 57 -19.87 -31.05 -22.20
CA GLN A 57 -21.26 -31.52 -22.29
C GLN A 57 -22.19 -30.42 -22.86
N LYS A 58 -22.13 -29.20 -22.33
CA LYS A 58 -22.95 -28.08 -22.81
C LYS A 58 -22.73 -27.77 -24.31
N ASN A 59 -21.49 -27.86 -24.79
CA ASN A 59 -21.17 -27.64 -26.19
C ASN A 59 -21.56 -28.83 -27.10
N SER A 60 -21.76 -30.02 -26.52
CA SER A 60 -22.30 -31.18 -27.24
C SER A 60 -23.83 -31.10 -27.41
N ASP A 61 -24.51 -30.35 -26.55
CA ASP A 61 -25.98 -30.19 -26.54
C ASP A 61 -26.48 -28.96 -27.35
N SER A 62 -25.56 -28.20 -27.98
CA SER A 62 -25.87 -27.06 -28.85
C SER A 62 -26.34 -27.56 -30.24
N PRO A 63 -27.59 -27.33 -30.65
CA PRO A 63 -28.10 -27.79 -31.93
C PRO A 63 -27.85 -26.71 -32.99
N ASP A 64 -26.63 -26.63 -33.51
CA ASP A 64 -26.38 -25.91 -34.77
C ASP A 64 -25.57 -26.77 -35.75
N ASP A 65 -26.18 -26.92 -36.93
CA ASP A 65 -25.69 -27.38 -38.22
C ASP A 65 -25.37 -28.87 -38.47
N ALA A 66 -26.41 -29.58 -38.93
CA ALA A 66 -26.56 -29.95 -40.35
C ALA A 66 -25.29 -30.20 -41.20
N ASN A 67 -24.28 -30.94 -40.72
CA ASN A 67 -23.34 -31.64 -41.60
C ASN A 67 -22.67 -32.86 -40.92
N PRO A 68 -23.11 -34.12 -41.19
CA PRO A 68 -22.65 -35.32 -40.49
C PRO A 68 -21.35 -35.89 -41.06
N GLY A 69 -20.33 -35.05 -41.26
CA GLY A 69 -19.04 -35.50 -41.77
C GLY A 69 -17.92 -34.53 -41.45
N THR A 70 -16.96 -34.97 -40.64
CA THR A 70 -15.55 -34.52 -40.53
C THR A 70 -15.09 -33.40 -39.59
N SER A 71 -15.94 -32.68 -38.84
CA SER A 71 -15.43 -31.72 -37.83
C SER A 71 -15.58 -32.22 -36.39
N LEU A 72 -14.46 -32.39 -35.69
CA LEU A 72 -14.42 -32.69 -34.25
C LEU A 72 -15.08 -31.55 -33.43
N PRO A 73 -15.72 -31.83 -32.29
CA PRO A 73 -16.32 -30.80 -31.44
C PRO A 73 -15.22 -29.84 -30.94
N VAL A 74 -15.44 -28.54 -31.12
CA VAL A 74 -14.50 -27.48 -30.74
C VAL A 74 -14.98 -26.80 -29.46
N VAL A 75 -14.11 -26.69 -28.47
CA VAL A 75 -14.38 -25.98 -27.21
C VAL A 75 -13.45 -24.78 -27.12
N GLN A 76 -14.05 -23.58 -27.11
CA GLN A 76 -13.32 -22.34 -26.89
C GLN A 76 -12.99 -22.17 -25.40
N LEU A 77 -11.73 -21.95 -25.10
CA LEU A 77 -11.23 -21.61 -23.78
C LEU A 77 -10.64 -20.17 -23.80
N PRO A 78 -10.86 -19.37 -22.75
CA PRO A 78 -10.35 -17.99 -22.68
C PRO A 78 -8.85 -17.87 -22.36
N GLU A 79 -8.15 -18.97 -22.14
CA GLU A 79 -6.73 -18.99 -21.77
C GLU A 79 -5.81 -18.97 -22.99
N SER A 80 -4.58 -18.51 -22.80
CA SER A 80 -3.54 -18.54 -23.83
C SER A 80 -3.09 -19.97 -24.15
N GLY A 81 -2.63 -20.20 -25.37
CA GLY A 81 -2.15 -21.49 -25.84
C GLY A 81 -0.98 -21.99 -25.02
N LYS A 82 -0.08 -21.10 -24.57
CA LYS A 82 1.06 -21.45 -23.71
C LYS A 82 0.63 -22.03 -22.36
N ILE A 83 -0.35 -21.42 -21.69
CA ILE A 83 -0.83 -21.89 -20.38
C ILE A 83 -1.62 -23.19 -20.52
N LEU A 84 -2.47 -23.29 -21.55
CA LEU A 84 -3.17 -24.53 -21.86
C LEU A 84 -2.20 -25.66 -22.19
N HIS A 85 -1.15 -25.39 -22.95
CA HIS A 85 -0.11 -26.38 -23.24
C HIS A 85 0.54 -26.90 -21.96
N CYS A 86 0.99 -26.01 -21.07
CA CYS A 86 1.59 -26.39 -19.80
C CYS A 86 0.61 -27.24 -18.97
N LEU A 87 -0.65 -26.80 -18.84
CA LEU A 87 -1.69 -27.55 -18.12
C LEU A 87 -1.90 -28.95 -18.69
N LEU A 88 -1.94 -29.08 -20.02
CA LEU A 88 -2.12 -30.36 -20.71
C LEU A 88 -0.95 -31.32 -20.45
N THR A 89 0.30 -30.83 -20.30
CA THR A 89 1.43 -31.70 -19.92
C THR A 89 1.19 -32.42 -18.59
N PHE A 90 0.53 -31.76 -17.62
CA PHE A 90 0.17 -32.36 -16.34
C PHE A 90 -1.05 -33.29 -16.43
N ILE A 91 -2.05 -32.96 -17.25
CA ILE A 91 -3.26 -33.81 -17.42
C ILE A 91 -2.93 -35.12 -18.13
N PHE A 92 -2.13 -35.04 -19.19
CA PHE A 92 -1.76 -36.19 -20.02
C PHE A 92 -0.50 -36.91 -19.52
N LEU A 93 0.08 -36.45 -18.41
CA LEU A 93 1.28 -37.02 -17.78
C LEU A 93 2.46 -37.13 -18.75
N VAL A 94 2.60 -36.14 -19.62
CA VAL A 94 3.78 -35.93 -20.47
C VAL A 94 4.83 -35.18 -19.63
N THR A 95 6.08 -35.06 -20.12
CA THR A 95 7.14 -34.30 -19.44
C THR A 95 6.61 -32.95 -18.93
N PRO A 96 6.57 -32.74 -17.60
CA PRO A 96 5.88 -31.59 -17.01
C PRO A 96 6.62 -30.32 -17.39
N LEU A 97 5.93 -29.41 -18.06
CA LEU A 97 6.45 -28.11 -18.43
C LEU A 97 5.91 -27.06 -17.46
N VAL A 98 6.81 -26.44 -16.70
CA VAL A 98 6.47 -25.30 -15.85
C VAL A 98 6.96 -24.03 -16.56
N PRO A 99 6.14 -22.97 -16.65
CA PRO A 99 6.57 -21.69 -17.18
C PRO A 99 7.76 -21.11 -16.39
N SER A 100 8.56 -20.27 -17.04
CA SER A 100 9.79 -19.72 -16.43
C SER A 100 9.54 -18.43 -15.63
N THR A 101 8.41 -17.76 -15.82
CA THR A 101 8.12 -16.45 -15.22
C THR A 101 7.08 -16.57 -14.09
N PRO A 102 7.18 -15.77 -13.02
CA PRO A 102 6.24 -15.85 -11.90
C PRO A 102 4.80 -15.53 -12.32
N GLU A 103 4.60 -14.65 -13.31
CA GLU A 103 3.28 -14.32 -13.86
C GLU A 103 2.62 -15.55 -14.48
N GLU A 104 3.34 -16.23 -15.38
CA GLU A 104 2.82 -17.41 -16.07
C GLU A 104 2.64 -18.59 -15.11
N ILE A 105 3.49 -18.71 -14.08
CA ILE A 105 3.34 -19.73 -13.03
C ILE A 105 2.07 -19.48 -12.23
N MET A 106 1.81 -18.25 -11.79
CA MET A 106 0.59 -17.90 -11.05
C MET A 106 -0.64 -18.04 -11.95
N GLU A 107 -0.55 -17.66 -13.22
CA GLU A 107 -1.63 -17.88 -14.19
C GLU A 107 -1.94 -19.37 -14.34
N LEU A 108 -0.94 -20.23 -14.53
CA LEU A 108 -1.11 -21.68 -14.63
C LEU A 108 -1.79 -22.28 -13.39
N LEU A 109 -1.36 -21.87 -12.19
CA LEU A 109 -2.00 -22.28 -10.93
C LEU A 109 -3.46 -21.81 -10.87
N SER A 110 -3.73 -20.57 -11.27
CA SER A 110 -5.07 -19.99 -11.27
C SER A 110 -6.00 -20.73 -12.23
N VAL A 111 -5.50 -21.12 -13.41
CA VAL A 111 -6.26 -21.89 -14.41
C VAL A 111 -6.54 -23.31 -13.91
N ALA A 112 -5.54 -23.96 -13.29
CA ALA A 112 -5.72 -25.29 -12.71
C ALA A 112 -6.74 -25.27 -11.55
N GLN A 113 -6.77 -24.19 -10.74
CA GLN A 113 -7.79 -23.95 -9.71
C GLN A 113 -9.16 -23.66 -10.32
N LYS A 114 -9.23 -22.77 -11.31
CA LYS A 114 -10.45 -22.41 -12.04
C LYS A 114 -11.12 -23.64 -12.65
N TYR A 115 -10.34 -24.59 -13.18
CA TYR A 115 -10.86 -25.83 -13.75
C TYR A 115 -10.94 -27.00 -12.76
N GLN A 116 -10.65 -26.76 -11.47
CA GLN A 116 -10.69 -27.77 -10.40
C GLN A 116 -9.86 -29.03 -10.69
N ILE A 117 -8.66 -28.85 -11.24
CA ILE A 117 -7.75 -29.94 -11.59
C ILE A 117 -6.83 -30.24 -10.41
N GLY A 118 -7.38 -30.90 -9.37
CA GLY A 118 -6.71 -31.09 -8.09
C GLY A 118 -5.39 -31.85 -8.15
N THR A 119 -5.32 -32.92 -8.95
CA THR A 119 -4.09 -33.71 -9.17
C THR A 119 -3.00 -32.89 -9.86
N ALA A 120 -3.35 -32.15 -10.91
CA ALA A 120 -2.39 -31.27 -11.58
C ALA A 120 -1.91 -30.15 -10.64
N LEU A 121 -2.79 -29.55 -9.83
CA LEU A 121 -2.40 -28.52 -8.86
C LEU A 121 -1.31 -28.99 -7.89
N THR A 122 -1.44 -30.18 -7.32
CA THR A 122 -0.41 -30.72 -6.40
C THR A 122 0.91 -31.01 -7.13
N HIS A 123 0.85 -31.54 -8.35
CA HIS A 123 2.03 -31.80 -9.17
C HIS A 123 2.72 -30.52 -9.68
N ILE A 124 1.95 -29.49 -10.04
CA ILE A 124 2.47 -28.17 -10.45
C ILE A 124 3.18 -27.55 -9.25
N ARG A 125 2.54 -27.48 -8.07
CA ARG A 125 3.16 -26.97 -6.84
C ARG A 125 4.45 -27.71 -6.47
N GLY A 126 4.44 -29.04 -6.53
CA GLY A 126 5.63 -29.85 -6.26
C GLY A 126 6.75 -29.65 -7.30
N SER A 127 6.40 -29.33 -8.55
CA SER A 127 7.38 -29.03 -9.60
C SER A 127 7.97 -27.62 -9.43
N ILE A 128 7.14 -26.63 -9.11
CA ILE A 128 7.57 -25.27 -8.75
C ILE A 128 8.51 -25.32 -7.55
N ALA A 129 8.15 -26.03 -6.47
CA ALA A 129 8.97 -26.09 -5.26
C ALA A 129 10.35 -26.75 -5.49
N ARG A 130 10.49 -27.61 -6.50
CA ARG A 130 11.77 -28.23 -6.88
C ARG A 130 12.61 -27.35 -7.79
N GLN A 131 11.97 -26.58 -8.67
CA GLN A 131 12.65 -25.76 -9.70
C GLN A 131 12.94 -24.33 -9.23
N ASN A 132 12.08 -23.77 -8.37
CA ASN A 132 12.15 -22.41 -7.87
C ASN A 132 12.18 -22.43 -6.34
N SER A 133 13.33 -22.07 -5.75
CA SER A 133 13.40 -21.85 -4.30
C SER A 133 12.54 -20.65 -3.90
N LEU A 134 12.04 -20.65 -2.67
CA LEU A 134 11.36 -19.51 -2.08
C LEU A 134 12.18 -18.22 -2.28
N PRO A 135 11.53 -17.09 -2.60
CA PRO A 135 12.23 -15.83 -2.84
C PRO A 135 12.98 -15.43 -1.58
N THR A 136 14.31 -15.31 -1.68
CA THR A 136 15.15 -14.87 -0.55
C THR A 136 15.20 -13.36 -0.41
N ARG A 137 14.72 -12.61 -1.42
CA ARG A 137 14.69 -11.15 -1.45
C ARG A 137 13.25 -10.63 -1.32
N LEU A 138 13.09 -9.47 -0.72
CA LEU A 138 11.79 -8.84 -0.48
C LEU A 138 11.01 -8.53 -1.77
N GLU A 139 11.66 -7.94 -2.78
CA GLU A 139 10.97 -7.50 -3.99
C GLU A 139 10.32 -8.64 -4.80
N PRO A 140 11.01 -9.76 -5.12
CA PRO A 140 10.36 -10.92 -5.71
C PRO A 140 9.25 -11.52 -4.84
N ALA A 141 9.39 -11.49 -3.51
CA ALA A 141 8.37 -11.99 -2.60
C ALA A 141 7.10 -11.13 -2.64
N LEU A 142 7.24 -9.80 -2.68
CA LEU A 142 6.13 -8.87 -2.85
C LEU A 142 5.41 -9.04 -4.18
N HIS A 143 6.18 -9.24 -5.25
CA HIS A 143 5.63 -9.46 -6.58
C HIS A 143 4.81 -10.76 -6.67
N ILE A 144 5.34 -11.86 -6.15
CA ILE A 144 4.61 -13.14 -6.11
C ILE A 144 3.38 -13.02 -5.21
N TYR A 145 3.48 -12.33 -4.07
CA TYR A 145 2.33 -12.06 -3.20
C TYR A 145 1.24 -11.27 -3.93
N ALA A 146 1.61 -10.20 -4.66
CA ALA A 146 0.69 -9.38 -5.43
C ALA A 146 -0.03 -10.19 -6.52
N LEU A 147 0.71 -11.02 -7.26
CA LEU A 147 0.14 -11.93 -8.27
C LEU A 147 -0.76 -12.98 -7.64
N ALA A 148 -0.35 -13.59 -6.52
CA ALA A 148 -1.15 -14.59 -5.83
C ALA A 148 -2.47 -13.99 -5.33
N GLN A 149 -2.45 -12.76 -4.81
CA GLN A 149 -3.64 -12.00 -4.44
C GLN A 149 -4.53 -11.72 -5.65
N LYS A 150 -3.96 -11.23 -6.75
CA LYS A 150 -4.69 -10.95 -8.01
C LYS A 150 -5.40 -12.19 -8.56
N HIS A 151 -4.76 -13.36 -8.47
CA HIS A 151 -5.29 -14.62 -8.99
C HIS A 151 -6.13 -15.42 -7.96
N GLY A 152 -6.31 -14.92 -6.73
CA GLY A 152 -7.05 -15.62 -5.68
C GLY A 152 -6.38 -16.92 -5.18
N LEU A 153 -5.05 -16.98 -5.28
CA LEU A 153 -4.22 -18.12 -4.90
C LEU A 153 -3.83 -18.05 -3.42
N ARG A 154 -4.74 -18.51 -2.55
CA ARG A 154 -4.59 -18.38 -1.09
C ARG A 154 -3.31 -19.02 -0.53
N GLN A 155 -2.96 -20.22 -0.99
CA GLN A 155 -1.81 -20.96 -0.44
C GLN A 155 -0.49 -20.26 -0.77
N GLU A 156 -0.37 -19.80 -2.02
CA GLU A 156 0.78 -19.09 -2.54
C GLU A 156 0.92 -17.71 -1.88
N ALA A 157 -0.19 -16.99 -1.67
CA ALA A 157 -0.22 -15.72 -0.94
C ALA A 157 0.22 -15.89 0.52
N LEU A 158 -0.21 -16.97 1.19
CA LEU A 158 0.19 -17.26 2.57
C LEU A 158 1.67 -17.62 2.69
N GLN A 159 2.16 -18.49 1.80
CA GLN A 159 3.55 -18.90 1.81
C GLN A 159 4.50 -17.73 1.54
N THR A 160 4.12 -16.82 0.64
CA THR A 160 4.88 -15.59 0.39
C THR A 160 4.78 -14.60 1.54
N ALA A 161 3.59 -14.39 2.11
CA ALA A 161 3.42 -13.56 3.30
C ALA A 161 4.30 -14.03 4.48
N ARG A 162 4.38 -15.34 4.73
CA ARG A 162 5.31 -15.92 5.72
C ARG A 162 6.76 -15.57 5.45
N THR A 163 7.16 -15.58 4.18
CA THR A 163 8.54 -15.23 3.78
C THR A 163 8.80 -13.74 4.00
N ILE A 164 7.79 -12.90 3.80
CA ILE A 164 7.88 -11.45 4.01
C ILE A 164 7.96 -11.10 5.52
N LEU A 165 7.48 -11.95 6.44
CA LEU A 165 7.64 -11.75 7.90
C LEU A 165 9.08 -11.58 8.36
N ASN A 166 10.05 -12.03 7.56
CA ASN A 166 11.46 -11.86 7.81
C ASN A 166 11.94 -10.41 7.62
N TYR A 167 11.10 -9.55 7.07
CA TYR A 167 11.40 -8.16 6.77
C TYR A 167 10.59 -7.20 7.65
N PRO A 168 11.21 -6.09 8.08
CA PRO A 168 10.51 -5.02 8.78
C PRO A 168 9.39 -4.43 7.92
N MET A 169 8.22 -4.25 8.51
CA MET A 169 7.03 -3.73 7.84
C MET A 169 6.97 -2.21 7.99
N THR A 170 7.92 -1.48 7.38
CA THR A 170 7.96 -0.01 7.42
C THR A 170 7.76 0.59 6.03
N ILE A 171 7.24 1.82 5.97
CA ILE A 171 7.05 2.55 4.70
C ILE A 171 8.40 2.78 3.99
N GLU A 172 9.47 2.98 4.76
CA GLU A 172 10.82 3.20 4.20
C GLU A 172 11.35 1.96 3.46
N ASP A 173 11.25 0.79 4.09
CA ASP A 173 11.71 -0.49 3.51
C ASP A 173 10.96 -0.89 2.24
N PHE A 174 9.71 -0.43 2.15
CA PHE A 174 8.80 -0.71 1.05
C PHE A 174 8.80 0.38 -0.02
N SER A 175 9.27 1.60 0.27
CA SER A 175 9.11 2.82 -0.55
C SER A 175 9.20 2.62 -2.07
N ASN A 176 10.29 2.04 -2.59
CA ASN A 176 10.49 1.86 -4.03
C ASN A 176 9.76 0.64 -4.63
N LYS A 177 8.99 -0.08 -3.82
CA LYS A 177 8.34 -1.36 -4.12
C LYS A 177 6.83 -1.33 -3.86
N LEU A 178 6.29 -0.18 -3.43
CA LEU A 178 4.85 -0.03 -3.14
C LEU A 178 3.99 -0.09 -4.41
N ASP A 179 4.55 0.29 -5.56
CA ASP A 179 3.87 0.19 -6.87
C ASP A 179 3.64 -1.26 -7.34
N ILE A 180 4.35 -2.23 -6.73
CA ILE A 180 4.22 -3.65 -7.08
C ILE A 180 2.82 -4.20 -6.73
N MET A 181 2.13 -3.59 -5.76
CA MET A 181 0.84 -4.09 -5.28
C MET A 181 -0.16 -2.99 -4.96
N SER A 182 -1.45 -3.34 -5.03
CA SER A 182 -2.51 -2.45 -4.57
C SER A 182 -2.39 -2.17 -3.07
N GLY A 183 -2.83 -1.00 -2.61
CA GLY A 183 -2.87 -0.67 -1.20
C GLY A 183 -3.76 -1.64 -0.39
N ALA A 184 -4.76 -2.25 -1.04
CA ALA A 184 -5.54 -3.31 -0.40
C ALA A 184 -4.74 -4.59 -0.15
N SER A 185 -3.95 -5.06 -1.12
CA SER A 185 -3.05 -6.21 -0.93
C SER A 185 -2.02 -5.91 0.16
N LEU A 186 -1.49 -4.68 0.18
CA LEU A 186 -0.54 -4.24 1.20
C LEU A 186 -1.17 -4.18 2.60
N TYR A 187 -2.43 -3.73 2.71
CA TYR A 187 -3.18 -3.75 3.96
C TYR A 187 -3.37 -5.17 4.49
N GLU A 188 -3.74 -6.11 3.62
CA GLU A 188 -3.89 -7.51 4.02
C GLU A 188 -2.56 -8.12 4.50
N LEU A 189 -1.45 -7.78 3.84
CA LEU A 189 -0.12 -8.19 4.26
C LEU A 189 0.27 -7.61 5.62
N TRP A 190 0.09 -6.30 5.82
CA TRP A 190 0.37 -5.64 7.09
C TRP A 190 -0.50 -6.21 8.23
N LYS A 191 -1.80 -6.41 7.97
CA LYS A 191 -2.73 -7.01 8.94
C LYS A 191 -2.34 -8.45 9.30
N TYR A 192 -1.86 -9.22 8.32
CA TYR A 192 -1.30 -10.54 8.57
C TYR A 192 -0.07 -10.45 9.49
N HIS A 193 0.88 -9.56 9.20
CA HIS A 193 2.08 -9.34 10.03
C HIS A 193 1.72 -8.97 11.48
N GLU A 194 0.85 -7.99 11.67
CA GLU A 194 0.40 -7.55 13.00
C GLU A 194 -0.25 -8.70 13.79
N ARG A 195 -1.12 -9.46 13.12
CA ARG A 195 -1.81 -10.58 13.75
C ARG A 195 -0.86 -11.69 14.13
N VAL A 196 0.05 -12.06 13.24
CA VAL A 196 1.08 -13.07 13.52
C VAL A 196 1.91 -12.61 14.71
N ARG A 197 2.37 -11.35 14.74
CA ARG A 197 3.14 -10.82 15.86
C ARG A 197 2.37 -10.89 17.19
N ALA A 198 1.10 -10.50 17.19
CA ALA A 198 0.27 -10.52 18.39
C ALA A 198 0.04 -11.95 18.93
N ILE A 199 -0.35 -12.89 18.05
CA ILE A 199 -0.59 -14.30 18.44
C ILE A 199 0.72 -14.96 18.86
N LEU A 200 1.78 -14.78 18.09
CA LEU A 200 3.09 -15.36 18.37
C LEU A 200 3.65 -14.83 19.69
N SER A 201 3.58 -13.52 19.94
CA SER A 201 4.00 -12.94 21.22
C SER A 201 3.23 -13.56 22.39
N SER A 202 1.91 -13.72 22.26
CA SER A 202 1.08 -14.36 23.30
C SER A 202 1.48 -15.82 23.52
N ASP A 203 1.53 -16.63 22.46
CA ASP A 203 1.85 -18.05 22.54
C ASP A 203 3.28 -18.30 23.06
N LEU A 204 4.25 -17.44 22.70
CA LEU A 204 5.62 -17.52 23.21
C LEU A 204 5.72 -17.12 24.68
N THR A 205 4.93 -16.14 25.15
CA THR A 205 4.89 -15.83 26.60
C THR A 205 4.35 -17.01 27.41
N GLU A 206 3.35 -17.71 26.88
CA GLU A 206 2.81 -18.92 27.50
C GLU A 206 3.82 -20.07 27.47
N PHE A 207 4.49 -20.29 26.33
CA PHE A 207 5.55 -21.29 26.19
C PHE A 207 6.71 -21.07 27.18
N ARG A 208 7.13 -19.80 27.35
CA ARG A 208 8.15 -19.42 28.35
C ARG A 208 7.71 -19.83 29.76
N ARG A 209 6.43 -19.66 30.11
CA ARG A 209 5.88 -19.93 31.43
C ARG A 209 5.72 -21.42 31.74
N THR A 210 5.31 -22.23 30.77
CA THR A 210 4.86 -23.62 31.03
C THR A 210 5.73 -24.72 30.44
N CYS A 211 6.43 -24.45 29.34
CA CYS A 211 7.07 -25.51 28.54
C CYS A 211 8.59 -25.37 28.41
N ALA A 212 9.11 -24.15 28.40
CA ALA A 212 10.54 -23.89 28.14
C ALA A 212 11.46 -24.51 29.20
N HIS A 213 11.08 -24.43 30.49
CA HIS A 213 11.84 -25.06 31.58
C HIS A 213 11.84 -26.60 31.52
N GLY A 214 10.74 -27.20 31.07
CA GLY A 214 10.61 -28.66 30.97
C GLY A 214 11.38 -29.28 29.81
N THR A 215 11.67 -28.50 28.76
CA THR A 215 12.42 -28.95 27.56
C THR A 215 13.92 -28.74 27.69
N ILE A 216 14.37 -27.75 28.46
CA ILE A 216 15.78 -27.46 28.70
C ILE A 216 16.13 -27.89 30.13
N THR A 217 16.49 -29.16 30.28
CA THR A 217 16.89 -29.74 31.56
C THR A 217 18.41 -29.82 31.68
N GLY A 218 18.93 -29.65 32.91
CA GLY A 218 20.36 -29.83 33.20
C GLY A 218 21.28 -28.69 32.75
N VAL A 219 20.76 -27.49 32.49
CA VAL A 219 21.58 -26.33 32.08
C VAL A 219 22.11 -25.59 33.31
N LEU A 220 23.44 -25.49 33.40
CA LEU A 220 24.15 -24.71 34.41
C LEU A 220 24.48 -23.32 33.84
N CYS A 221 23.50 -22.41 33.88
CA CYS A 221 23.69 -21.00 33.54
C CYS A 221 23.86 -20.16 34.82
N THR A 222 24.62 -19.06 34.75
CA THR A 222 24.79 -18.14 35.88
C THR A 222 23.64 -17.13 35.99
N GLU A 223 22.81 -17.00 34.95
CA GLU A 223 21.69 -16.06 34.92
C GLU A 223 20.42 -16.72 34.40
N PHE A 224 19.44 -16.90 35.29
CA PHE A 224 18.10 -17.34 34.93
C PHE A 224 17.12 -16.16 34.91
N SER A 225 16.10 -16.26 34.06
CA SER A 225 14.93 -15.39 34.09
C SER A 225 13.93 -15.87 35.16
N SER A 226 12.85 -15.10 35.35
CA SER A 226 11.72 -15.48 36.20
C SER A 226 11.02 -16.78 35.77
N SER A 227 11.25 -17.22 34.53
CA SER A 227 10.70 -18.45 33.95
C SER A 227 11.63 -19.66 34.10
N HIS A 228 12.68 -19.56 34.93
CA HIS A 228 13.67 -20.62 35.19
C HIS A 228 14.37 -21.16 33.94
N VAL A 229 14.55 -20.30 32.92
CA VAL A 229 15.36 -20.54 31.73
C VAL A 229 16.53 -19.54 31.66
N PRO A 230 17.65 -19.85 30.99
CA PRO A 230 18.75 -18.90 30.82
C PRO A 230 18.27 -17.57 30.23
N LYS A 231 18.73 -16.44 30.77
CA LYS A 231 18.27 -15.10 30.33
C LYS A 231 18.46 -14.84 28.84
N TRP A 232 19.57 -15.30 28.26
CA TRP A 232 19.85 -15.14 26.83
C TRP A 232 18.81 -15.85 25.96
N LEU A 233 18.35 -17.02 26.40
CA LEU A 233 17.35 -17.80 25.69
C LEU A 233 15.96 -17.17 25.85
N ASP A 234 15.66 -16.68 27.06
CA ASP A 234 14.43 -15.94 27.34
C ASP A 234 14.31 -14.69 26.46
N GLN A 235 15.42 -13.95 26.31
CA GLN A 235 15.53 -12.80 25.40
C GLN A 235 15.41 -13.21 23.93
N TYR A 236 15.98 -14.34 23.53
CA TYR A 236 15.83 -14.87 22.17
C TYR A 236 14.36 -15.21 21.87
N ILE A 237 13.68 -15.93 22.76
CA ILE A 237 12.25 -16.26 22.62
C ILE A 237 11.42 -14.96 22.54
N GLU A 238 11.70 -13.98 23.39
CA GLU A 238 11.03 -12.67 23.32
C GLU A 238 11.30 -11.93 21.99
N SER A 239 12.52 -12.03 21.46
CA SER A 239 12.88 -11.38 20.20
C SER A 239 12.14 -11.98 19.00
N ILE A 240 11.82 -13.28 19.01
CA ILE A 240 10.99 -13.92 17.98
C ILE A 240 9.58 -13.31 17.99
N GLY A 241 9.02 -13.04 19.17
CA GLY A 241 7.70 -12.41 19.29
C GLY A 241 7.65 -11.00 18.71
N LYS A 242 8.77 -10.26 18.73
CA LYS A 242 8.88 -8.91 18.14
C LYS A 242 9.18 -8.96 16.64
N THR A 243 10.13 -9.81 16.27
CA THR A 243 10.63 -10.01 14.91
C THR A 243 10.58 -11.50 14.58
N PRO A 244 9.48 -11.99 13.98
CA PRO A 244 9.31 -13.42 13.67
C PRO A 244 10.44 -14.00 12.82
N GLY A 245 11.08 -13.18 11.98
CA GLY A 245 12.24 -13.60 11.18
C GLY A 245 13.50 -13.97 11.94
N LEU A 246 13.56 -13.71 13.26
CA LEU A 246 14.64 -14.21 14.11
C LEU A 246 14.46 -15.69 14.50
N PHE A 247 13.33 -16.32 14.13
CA PHE A 247 13.14 -17.75 14.28
C PHE A 247 13.98 -18.51 13.24
N ASP A 248 15.28 -18.56 13.48
CA ASP A 248 16.26 -19.28 12.67
C ASP A 248 17.25 -20.03 13.57
N PHE A 249 17.63 -21.23 13.14
CA PHE A 249 18.50 -22.08 13.94
C PHE A 249 19.87 -21.44 14.14
N ALA A 250 20.40 -20.69 13.16
CA ALA A 250 21.66 -19.98 13.30
C ALA A 250 21.56 -18.82 14.30
N GLU A 251 20.46 -18.06 14.29
CA GLU A 251 20.22 -16.96 15.24
C GLU A 251 20.20 -17.45 16.70
N LEU A 252 19.64 -18.62 16.96
CA LEU A 252 19.71 -19.27 18.28
C LEU A 252 21.16 -19.51 18.74
N TYR A 253 22.01 -20.04 17.85
CA TYR A 253 23.43 -20.27 18.18
C TYR A 253 24.21 -18.97 18.30
N ILE A 254 23.89 -17.96 17.51
CA ILE A 254 24.49 -16.61 17.62
C ILE A 254 24.15 -15.99 18.99
N ALA A 255 22.89 -16.09 19.42
CA ALA A 255 22.46 -15.62 20.75
C ALA A 255 23.21 -16.34 21.88
N MET A 256 23.35 -17.67 21.78
CA MET A 256 24.11 -18.48 22.73
C MET A 256 25.60 -18.10 22.75
N ALA A 257 26.23 -17.94 21.58
CA ALA A 257 27.64 -17.57 21.46
C ALA A 257 27.91 -16.17 22.03
N ARG A 258 27.01 -15.20 21.80
CA ARG A 258 27.08 -13.85 22.38
C ARG A 258 27.08 -13.90 23.90
N HIS A 259 26.15 -14.66 24.49
CA HIS A 259 26.09 -14.84 25.94
C HIS A 259 27.37 -15.45 26.52
N ILE A 260 27.92 -16.50 25.89
CA ILE A 260 29.16 -17.14 26.33
C ILE A 260 30.34 -16.15 26.28
N LYS A 261 30.43 -15.35 25.21
CA LYS A 261 31.47 -14.34 25.04
C LYS A 261 31.41 -13.25 26.12
N ASP A 262 30.21 -12.73 26.40
CA ASP A 262 30.01 -11.69 27.41
C ASP A 262 30.35 -12.20 28.82
N LYS A 263 30.16 -13.49 29.10
CA LYS A 263 30.49 -14.13 30.38
C LYS A 263 31.93 -14.64 30.50
N ALA A 264 32.66 -14.72 29.40
CA ALA A 264 34.08 -15.11 29.41
C ALA A 264 34.98 -14.15 30.21
N GLN A 265 34.50 -12.95 30.55
CA GLN A 265 35.22 -11.95 31.32
C GLN A 265 35.02 -12.04 32.85
N ASP A 266 33.98 -12.72 33.36
CA ASP A 266 33.64 -12.76 34.80
C ASP A 266 33.53 -14.19 35.38
N VAL A 267 32.75 -15.08 34.76
CA VAL A 267 32.51 -16.47 35.23
C VAL A 267 32.25 -17.37 34.02
N LYS A 268 33.03 -18.44 33.86
CA LYS A 268 32.88 -19.38 32.74
C LYS A 268 31.51 -20.07 32.79
N CYS A 269 30.62 -19.69 31.87
CA CYS A 269 29.29 -20.27 31.77
C CYS A 269 29.31 -21.62 31.00
N GLU A 270 28.57 -22.62 31.48
CA GLU A 270 28.52 -23.95 30.86
C GLU A 270 27.39 -24.10 29.82
N CYS A 271 26.77 -23.01 29.37
CA CYS A 271 25.79 -23.05 28.28
C CYS A 271 26.37 -23.60 26.96
N ALA A 272 27.69 -23.62 26.78
CA ALA A 272 28.34 -24.30 25.65
C ALA A 272 28.21 -25.83 25.70
N SER A 273 27.98 -26.40 26.88
CA SER A 273 27.92 -27.84 27.15
C SER A 273 26.50 -28.41 27.04
N ILE A 274 25.51 -27.62 26.61
CA ILE A 274 24.14 -28.09 26.43
C ILE A 274 24.14 -29.22 25.38
N PRO A 275 23.59 -30.41 25.67
CA PRO A 275 23.55 -31.50 24.71
C PRO A 275 22.79 -31.11 23.45
N SER A 276 23.32 -31.49 22.27
CA SER A 276 22.65 -31.20 20.99
C SER A 276 21.25 -31.80 20.90
N GLN A 277 20.99 -32.90 21.61
CA GLN A 277 19.66 -33.51 21.69
C GLN A 277 18.67 -32.60 22.43
N THR A 278 19.07 -32.03 23.57
CA THR A 278 18.26 -31.05 24.31
C THR A 278 17.94 -29.82 23.46
N ILE A 279 18.90 -29.32 22.69
CA ILE A 279 18.67 -28.20 21.74
C ILE A 279 17.67 -28.59 20.64
N ARG A 280 17.76 -29.81 20.09
CA ARG A 280 16.81 -30.31 19.08
C ARG A 280 15.41 -30.49 19.64
N ASP A 281 15.28 -31.05 20.84
CA ASP A 281 13.98 -31.28 21.48
C ASP A 281 13.31 -29.94 21.83
N PHE A 282 14.08 -28.99 22.35
CA PHE A 282 13.64 -27.61 22.54
C PHE A 282 13.22 -26.96 21.21
N TRP A 283 14.04 -27.06 20.16
CA TRP A 283 13.74 -26.48 18.86
C TRP A 283 12.45 -27.05 18.26
N LYS A 284 12.23 -28.36 18.40
CA LYS A 284 11.01 -29.02 17.94
C LYS A 284 9.78 -28.54 18.71
N ALA A 285 9.88 -28.38 20.03
CA ALA A 285 8.81 -27.86 20.85
C ALA A 285 8.49 -26.40 20.52
N LEU A 286 9.52 -25.56 20.38
CA LEU A 286 9.37 -24.16 19.98
C LEU A 286 8.79 -24.03 18.58
N GLY A 287 9.28 -24.82 17.61
CA GLY A 287 8.78 -24.84 16.24
C GLY A 287 7.31 -25.24 16.17
N SER A 288 6.87 -26.22 16.95
CA SER A 288 5.46 -26.59 17.03
C SER A 288 4.57 -25.45 17.54
N VAL A 289 5.07 -24.61 18.45
CA VAL A 289 4.33 -23.43 18.93
C VAL A 289 4.27 -22.37 17.83
N VAL A 290 5.40 -22.08 17.18
CA VAL A 290 5.50 -21.09 16.10
C VAL A 290 4.58 -21.48 14.93
N ASP A 291 4.65 -22.72 14.47
CA ASP A 291 3.81 -23.23 13.38
C ASP A 291 2.31 -23.16 13.76
N GLY A 292 1.97 -23.55 14.99
CA GLY A 292 0.61 -23.43 15.51
C GLY A 292 0.12 -21.98 15.60
N SER A 293 0.99 -21.02 15.96
CA SER A 293 0.67 -19.59 15.95
C SER A 293 0.38 -19.08 14.54
N PHE A 294 1.15 -19.52 13.55
CA PHE A 294 0.90 -19.18 12.14
C PHE A 294 -0.43 -19.76 11.66
N GLU A 295 -0.72 -21.04 11.92
CA GLU A 295 -2.01 -21.65 11.55
C GLU A 295 -3.22 -20.94 12.17
N LYS A 296 -3.12 -20.54 13.45
CA LYS A 296 -4.15 -19.73 14.12
C LYS A 296 -4.34 -18.36 13.45
N ALA A 297 -3.25 -17.70 13.07
CA ALA A 297 -3.31 -16.40 12.38
C ALA A 297 -4.00 -16.53 11.02
N GLU A 298 -3.65 -17.57 10.26
CA GLU A 298 -4.12 -17.80 8.90
C GLU A 298 -5.59 -18.21 8.84
N SER A 299 -6.00 -19.11 9.74
CA SER A 299 -7.38 -19.61 9.80
C SER A 299 -8.40 -18.50 10.01
N ALA A 300 -7.97 -17.41 10.63
CA ALA A 300 -8.84 -16.29 10.96
C ALA A 300 -8.67 -15.08 10.02
N LEU A 301 -7.88 -15.21 8.95
CA LEU A 301 -7.67 -14.20 7.92
C LEU A 301 -8.41 -14.55 6.62
N SER A 302 -9.20 -13.61 6.10
CA SER A 302 -9.74 -13.67 4.74
C SER A 302 -8.79 -12.95 3.78
N LEU A 303 -7.63 -13.56 3.52
CA LEU A 303 -6.59 -12.96 2.68
C LEU A 303 -6.99 -12.84 1.21
N VAL A 304 -7.90 -13.69 0.73
CA VAL A 304 -8.34 -13.67 -0.65
C VAL A 304 -9.70 -13.01 -0.66
N ARG A 305 -9.81 -11.89 -1.37
CA ARG A 305 -11.11 -11.32 -1.73
C ARG A 305 -11.88 -12.44 -2.45
N ASP A 306 -12.87 -13.00 -1.79
CA ASP A 306 -14.05 -13.43 -2.53
C ASP A 306 -14.41 -12.20 -3.37
N GLN A 307 -14.48 -12.34 -4.69
CA GLN A 307 -14.92 -11.27 -5.59
C GLN A 307 -16.40 -10.98 -5.26
N GLU A 308 -16.63 -10.29 -4.15
CA GLU A 308 -17.84 -9.53 -3.93
C GLU A 308 -17.64 -8.21 -4.65
N ASP A 309 -18.44 -8.06 -5.70
CA ASP A 309 -18.70 -6.81 -6.39
C ASP A 309 -18.84 -5.66 -5.36
N PRO A 310 -17.99 -4.61 -5.39
CA PRO A 310 -18.05 -3.50 -4.44
C PRO A 310 -19.37 -2.70 -4.46
N GLN A 311 -20.35 -3.10 -5.26
CA GLN A 311 -21.67 -2.48 -5.32
C GLN A 311 -22.74 -3.15 -4.45
N ALA A 312 -22.43 -4.24 -3.74
CA ALA A 312 -23.44 -5.01 -3.00
C ALA A 312 -23.24 -4.98 -1.47
N GLN A 313 -23.18 -3.80 -0.85
CA GLN A 313 -23.49 -3.64 0.58
C GLN A 313 -23.69 -2.15 0.93
N ILE A 314 -24.86 -1.62 0.59
CA ILE A 314 -25.42 -0.44 1.25
C ILE A 314 -26.68 -0.91 1.98
N ASN A 315 -26.65 -0.80 3.31
CA ASN A 315 -27.77 -1.13 4.18
C ASN A 315 -29.00 -0.29 3.79
N LEU A 316 -30.06 -0.99 3.35
CA LEU A 316 -31.41 -0.49 3.17
C LEU A 316 -32.01 -0.09 4.51
N THR A 317 -31.73 1.11 5.01
CA THR A 317 -32.62 1.85 5.92
C THR A 317 -32.18 3.31 6.08
N THR A 318 -32.56 4.15 5.13
CA THR A 318 -32.72 5.58 5.40
C THR A 318 -33.91 6.04 4.57
N SER A 319 -34.88 6.70 5.20
CA SER A 319 -36.00 7.34 4.50
C SER A 319 -35.47 8.15 3.32
N PRO A 320 -36.13 8.12 2.15
CA PRO A 320 -35.67 8.91 1.01
C PRO A 320 -35.50 10.37 1.45
N PRO A 321 -34.37 11.03 1.08
CA PRO A 321 -34.28 12.47 1.26
C PRO A 321 -35.51 13.10 0.59
N GLU A 322 -36.06 14.18 1.15
CA GLU A 322 -37.17 14.91 0.52
C GLU A 322 -36.75 15.24 -0.92
N THR A 323 -37.27 14.47 -1.88
CA THR A 323 -36.86 14.60 -3.28
C THR A 323 -37.45 15.89 -3.80
N PHE A 324 -36.62 16.69 -4.48
CA PHE A 324 -37.07 17.88 -5.19
C PHE A 324 -38.14 17.47 -6.21
N ASP A 325 -39.42 17.71 -5.91
CA ASP A 325 -40.52 17.44 -6.85
C ASP A 325 -40.70 18.64 -7.77
N ILE A 326 -40.08 18.54 -8.95
CA ILE A 326 -40.19 19.52 -10.02
C ILE A 326 -41.39 19.13 -10.89
N SER A 327 -42.52 19.82 -10.68
CA SER A 327 -43.81 19.47 -11.29
C SER A 327 -43.83 19.52 -12.83
N ASP A 328 -42.94 20.28 -13.45
CA ASP A 328 -42.81 20.44 -14.91
C ASP A 328 -41.61 19.68 -15.52
N ALA A 329 -41.02 18.77 -14.76
CA ALA A 329 -39.91 17.94 -15.21
C ALA A 329 -40.23 17.12 -16.48
N ASN A 330 -39.22 16.90 -17.31
CA ASN A 330 -39.32 16.15 -18.56
C ASN A 330 -38.30 15.00 -18.70
N LEU A 331 -37.63 14.67 -17.60
CA LEU A 331 -36.67 13.58 -17.47
C LEU A 331 -36.63 13.11 -16.02
N ILE A 332 -36.46 11.80 -15.82
CA ILE A 332 -36.13 11.21 -14.52
C ILE A 332 -34.67 10.75 -14.55
N ILE A 333 -33.89 11.19 -13.56
CA ILE A 333 -32.59 10.62 -13.25
C ILE A 333 -32.78 9.63 -12.11
N ARG A 334 -32.41 8.36 -12.33
CA ARG A 334 -32.48 7.31 -11.31
C ARG A 334 -31.09 7.03 -10.74
N SER A 335 -30.96 7.02 -9.42
CA SER A 335 -29.73 6.64 -8.74
C SER A 335 -29.49 5.12 -8.75
N SER A 336 -28.28 4.70 -8.35
CA SER A 336 -27.95 3.28 -8.21
C SER A 336 -28.75 2.56 -7.11
N ASP A 337 -29.20 3.30 -6.09
CA ASP A 337 -30.11 2.85 -5.03
C ASP A 337 -31.60 3.08 -5.35
N LEU A 338 -31.94 3.25 -6.64
CA LEU A 338 -33.30 3.30 -7.18
C LEU A 338 -34.16 4.48 -6.68
N VAL A 339 -33.52 5.61 -6.35
CA VAL A 339 -34.20 6.87 -6.03
C VAL A 339 -34.34 7.70 -7.29
N ASP A 340 -35.56 8.16 -7.55
CA ASP A 340 -35.92 8.93 -8.73
C ASP A 340 -35.88 10.44 -8.47
N PHE A 341 -35.18 11.15 -9.34
CA PHE A 341 -35.08 12.61 -9.33
C PHE A 341 -35.68 13.19 -10.61
N ARG A 342 -36.71 14.02 -10.44
CA ARG A 342 -37.38 14.73 -11.54
C ARG A 342 -36.59 15.97 -11.92
N VAL A 343 -36.17 16.07 -13.18
CA VAL A 343 -35.32 17.15 -13.67
C VAL A 343 -35.71 17.62 -15.07
N HIS A 344 -35.10 18.73 -15.49
CA HIS A 344 -35.24 19.32 -16.82
C HIS A 344 -34.03 18.97 -17.69
N LYS A 345 -34.28 18.39 -18.87
CA LYS A 345 -33.25 18.13 -19.90
C LYS A 345 -32.42 19.37 -20.21
N SER A 346 -33.05 20.53 -20.29
CA SER A 346 -32.38 21.81 -20.60
C SER A 346 -31.39 22.22 -19.51
N VAL A 347 -31.73 22.07 -18.24
CA VAL A 347 -30.84 22.41 -17.12
C VAL A 347 -29.61 21.50 -17.12
N LEU A 348 -29.81 20.19 -17.27
CA LEU A 348 -28.69 19.23 -17.38
C LEU A 348 -27.80 19.53 -18.60
N ALA A 349 -28.39 19.76 -19.77
CA ALA A 349 -27.66 20.05 -21.01
C ALA A 349 -26.92 21.40 -20.97
N MET A 350 -27.42 22.39 -20.22
CA MET A 350 -26.71 23.66 -20.01
C MET A 350 -25.52 23.50 -19.06
N ALA A 351 -25.66 22.66 -18.04
CA ALA A 351 -24.63 22.47 -17.02
C ALA A 351 -23.53 21.48 -17.44
N SER A 352 -23.82 20.59 -18.40
CA SER A 352 -22.96 19.47 -18.79
C SER A 352 -22.97 19.26 -20.31
N PRO A 353 -21.83 19.45 -20.98
CA PRO A 353 -21.66 19.04 -22.38
C PRO A 353 -21.91 17.53 -22.58
N PHE A 354 -21.45 16.69 -21.65
CA PHE A 354 -21.73 15.26 -21.66
C PHE A 354 -23.24 14.96 -21.73
N PHE A 355 -24.06 15.57 -20.86
CA PHE A 355 -25.51 15.35 -20.90
C PHE A 355 -26.16 15.98 -22.12
N LYS A 356 -25.65 17.11 -22.63
CA LYS A 356 -26.13 17.70 -23.88
C LYS A 356 -25.96 16.72 -25.05
N ASP A 357 -24.82 16.08 -25.16
CA ASP A 357 -24.54 15.11 -26.21
C ASP A 357 -25.34 13.82 -25.99
N LEU A 358 -25.35 13.27 -24.77
CA LEU A 358 -26.14 12.07 -24.43
C LEU A 358 -27.62 12.23 -24.75
N LEU A 359 -28.21 13.39 -24.42
CA LEU A 359 -29.62 13.68 -24.66
C LEU A 359 -29.94 14.00 -26.12
N SER A 360 -28.93 14.25 -26.97
CA SER A 360 -29.09 14.47 -28.40
C SER A 360 -29.17 13.17 -29.21
N LEU A 361 -28.74 12.04 -28.62
CA LEU A 361 -28.76 10.74 -29.27
C LEU A 361 -30.19 10.16 -29.35
N PRO A 362 -30.50 9.35 -30.39
CA PRO A 362 -31.76 8.62 -30.44
C PRO A 362 -31.85 7.65 -29.25
N GLN A 363 -32.89 7.80 -28.43
CA GLN A 363 -33.10 6.86 -27.32
C GLN A 363 -33.64 5.51 -27.84
N PRO A 364 -33.22 4.39 -27.25
CA PRO A 364 -33.72 3.07 -27.62
C PRO A 364 -35.25 2.99 -27.42
N SER A 365 -35.95 2.32 -28.32
CA SER A 365 -37.41 2.19 -28.30
C SER A 365 -37.95 1.45 -27.08
N ASP A 366 -37.11 0.68 -26.40
CA ASP A 366 -37.44 -0.10 -25.20
C ASP A 366 -36.99 0.60 -23.89
N GLY A 367 -36.77 1.91 -23.93
CA GLY A 367 -36.37 2.70 -22.75
C GLY A 367 -37.41 2.67 -21.65
N GLU A 368 -36.95 2.66 -20.38
CA GLU A 368 -37.84 2.72 -19.23
C GLU A 368 -38.55 4.08 -19.14
N ILE A 369 -39.86 4.05 -18.92
CA ILE A 369 -40.71 5.24 -18.78
C ILE A 369 -41.44 5.14 -17.44
N VAL A 370 -41.30 6.16 -16.60
CA VAL A 370 -41.96 6.27 -15.29
C VAL A 370 -42.73 7.58 -15.27
N ASP A 371 -44.01 7.54 -14.87
CA ASP A 371 -44.92 8.70 -14.88
C ASP A 371 -45.01 9.43 -16.23
N GLY A 372 -44.80 8.70 -17.34
CA GLY A 372 -44.78 9.28 -18.69
C GLY A 372 -43.48 10.01 -19.04
N LEU A 373 -42.45 9.96 -18.18
CA LEU A 373 -41.14 10.56 -18.38
C LEU A 373 -40.07 9.48 -18.67
N PRO A 374 -39.12 9.75 -19.59
CA PRO A 374 -38.00 8.85 -19.83
C PRO A 374 -37.07 8.80 -18.61
N VAL A 375 -36.57 7.60 -18.29
CA VAL A 375 -35.64 7.37 -17.18
C VAL A 375 -34.21 7.20 -17.69
N VAL A 376 -33.26 7.88 -17.06
CA VAL A 376 -31.82 7.67 -17.25
C VAL A 376 -31.22 7.25 -15.92
N GLN A 377 -30.71 6.01 -15.87
CA GLN A 377 -30.07 5.47 -14.68
C GLN A 377 -28.59 5.88 -14.63
N LEU A 378 -28.16 6.39 -13.47
CA LEU A 378 -26.80 6.78 -13.18
C LEU A 378 -26.21 5.88 -12.08
N PRO A 379 -24.89 5.61 -12.09
CA PRO A 379 -24.26 4.73 -11.11
C PRO A 379 -24.04 5.38 -9.73
N GLU A 380 -24.21 6.70 -9.60
CA GLU A 380 -24.08 7.41 -8.33
C GLU A 380 -25.31 7.19 -7.42
N GLY A 381 -25.06 7.11 -6.12
CA GLY A 381 -26.12 6.96 -5.11
C GLY A 381 -26.94 8.24 -4.89
N SER A 382 -28.13 8.08 -4.31
CA SER A 382 -29.11 9.14 -4.11
C SER A 382 -28.58 10.37 -3.37
N GLU A 383 -27.75 10.20 -2.33
CA GLU A 383 -27.19 11.32 -1.57
C GLU A 383 -26.29 12.25 -2.43
N LEU A 384 -25.45 11.64 -3.28
CA LEU A 384 -24.54 12.36 -4.16
C LEU A 384 -25.33 13.07 -5.27
N LEU A 385 -26.30 12.37 -5.87
CA LEU A 385 -27.18 12.96 -6.89
C LEU A 385 -28.05 14.08 -6.30
N ASN A 386 -28.55 13.95 -5.08
CA ASN A 386 -29.28 15.01 -4.40
C ASN A 386 -28.42 16.26 -4.24
N SER A 387 -27.15 16.10 -3.83
CA SER A 387 -26.20 17.21 -3.74
C SER A 387 -25.97 17.87 -5.11
N LEU A 388 -25.70 17.06 -6.14
CA LEU A 388 -25.50 17.55 -7.51
C LEU A 388 -26.72 18.33 -8.03
N ILE A 389 -27.92 17.76 -7.88
CA ILE A 389 -29.17 18.35 -8.34
C ILE A 389 -29.49 19.63 -7.55
N SER A 390 -29.26 19.66 -6.24
CA SER A 390 -29.45 20.87 -5.43
C SER A 390 -28.56 22.04 -5.88
N ILE A 391 -27.39 21.74 -6.48
CA ILE A 391 -26.48 22.75 -7.03
C ILE A 391 -26.97 23.23 -8.40
N LEU A 392 -27.50 22.32 -9.22
CA LEU A 392 -28.10 22.66 -10.52
C LEU A 392 -29.40 23.44 -10.40
N TYR A 393 -30.14 23.24 -9.31
CA TYR A 393 -31.37 23.93 -8.95
C TYR A 393 -31.17 24.66 -7.61
N PRO A 394 -30.48 25.82 -7.59
CA PRO A 394 -29.94 26.44 -6.39
C PRO A 394 -31.00 27.13 -5.51
N ILE A 395 -32.00 26.37 -5.07
CA ILE A 395 -33.04 26.77 -4.11
C ILE A 395 -32.62 26.41 -2.67
N GLY A 396 -31.63 25.51 -2.53
CA GLY A 396 -30.96 25.20 -1.27
C GLY A 396 -29.76 24.28 -1.52
N VAL A 397 -28.58 24.86 -1.72
CA VAL A 397 -27.35 24.11 -2.03
C VAL A 397 -27.01 23.18 -0.86
N VAL A 398 -26.95 21.87 -1.15
CA VAL A 398 -26.55 20.84 -0.19
C VAL A 398 -25.14 20.40 -0.53
N ILE A 399 -24.18 20.75 0.33
CA ILE A 399 -22.82 20.20 0.28
C ILE A 399 -22.75 19.00 1.23
N PRO A 400 -22.15 17.87 0.80
CA PRO A 400 -21.95 16.73 1.67
C PRO A 400 -21.19 17.09 2.95
N ASN A 401 -21.56 16.44 4.06
CA ASN A 401 -21.01 16.72 5.39
C ASN A 401 -19.60 16.11 5.64
N SER A 402 -19.08 15.32 4.70
CA SER A 402 -17.75 14.72 4.78
C SER A 402 -16.92 15.06 3.55
N TYR A 403 -15.63 15.31 3.75
CA TYR A 403 -14.72 15.64 2.65
C TYR A 403 -14.60 14.50 1.63
N GLU A 404 -14.64 13.24 2.08
CA GLU A 404 -14.68 12.07 1.21
C GLU A 404 -15.87 12.13 0.22
N LYS A 405 -17.08 12.47 0.69
CA LYS A 405 -18.25 12.63 -0.19
C LYS A 405 -18.12 13.84 -1.11
N VAL A 406 -17.49 14.92 -0.65
CA VAL A 406 -17.16 16.07 -1.51
C VAL A 406 -16.24 15.65 -2.66
N LEU A 407 -15.23 14.82 -2.42
CA LEU A 407 -14.36 14.29 -3.48
C LEU A 407 -15.14 13.45 -4.49
N TYR A 408 -16.03 12.57 -4.03
CA TYR A 408 -16.89 11.81 -4.94
C TYR A 408 -17.84 12.71 -5.75
N LEU A 409 -18.38 13.77 -5.15
CA LEU A 409 -19.20 14.76 -5.84
C LEU A 409 -18.41 15.51 -6.92
N LEU A 410 -17.18 15.94 -6.61
CA LEU A 410 -16.28 16.57 -7.57
C LEU A 410 -15.91 15.61 -8.72
N ALA A 411 -15.64 14.34 -8.40
CA ALA A 411 -15.36 13.30 -9.39
C ALA A 411 -16.56 13.04 -10.32
N ALA A 412 -17.78 13.04 -9.79
CA ALA A 412 -18.99 12.95 -10.59
C ALA A 412 -19.15 14.18 -11.50
N CYS A 413 -18.89 15.39 -10.99
CA CYS A 413 -18.89 16.60 -11.80
C CYS A 413 -17.82 16.54 -12.90
N GLN A 414 -16.65 15.96 -12.66
CA GLN A 414 -15.62 15.74 -13.67
C GLN A 414 -16.06 14.73 -14.74
N LYS A 415 -16.63 13.60 -14.31
CA LYS A 415 -17.20 12.56 -15.19
C LYS A 415 -18.28 13.13 -16.12
N TYR A 416 -19.10 14.05 -15.61
CA TYR A 416 -20.17 14.70 -16.36
C TYR A 416 -19.76 16.06 -16.95
N GLU A 417 -18.48 16.39 -16.99
CA GLU A 417 -17.96 17.63 -17.61
C GLU A 417 -18.58 18.94 -17.08
N MET A 418 -18.95 18.97 -15.79
CA MET A 418 -19.58 20.10 -15.13
C MET A 418 -18.56 21.04 -14.44
N ALA A 419 -17.66 21.65 -15.22
CA ALA A 419 -16.56 22.47 -14.68
C ALA A 419 -17.04 23.64 -13.79
N SER A 420 -18.11 24.35 -14.18
CA SER A 420 -18.68 25.45 -13.40
C SER A 420 -19.24 24.98 -12.06
N VAL A 421 -19.81 23.77 -12.01
CA VAL A 421 -20.34 23.16 -10.78
C VAL A 421 -19.19 22.80 -9.84
N GLN A 422 -18.08 22.26 -10.36
CA GLN A 422 -16.88 22.01 -9.54
C GLN A 422 -16.36 23.30 -8.87
N SER A 423 -16.28 24.40 -9.63
CA SER A 423 -15.85 25.69 -9.09
C SER A 423 -16.76 26.20 -7.98
N LEU A 424 -18.09 26.01 -8.13
CA LEU A 424 -19.05 26.35 -7.09
C LEU A 424 -18.89 25.48 -5.85
N ILE A 425 -18.75 24.16 -6.00
CA ILE A 425 -18.48 23.23 -4.89
C ILE A 425 -17.22 23.66 -4.13
N ARG A 426 -16.11 23.92 -4.84
CA ARG A 426 -14.85 24.39 -4.24
C ARG A 426 -15.04 25.70 -3.46
N ALA A 427 -15.80 26.65 -4.01
CA ALA A 427 -16.10 27.91 -3.36
C ALA A 427 -17.01 27.75 -2.13
N GLU A 428 -17.98 26.85 -2.15
CA GLU A 428 -18.81 26.54 -0.97
C GLU A 428 -18.01 25.83 0.12
N VAL A 429 -17.18 24.85 -0.25
CA VAL A 429 -16.29 24.13 0.69
C VAL A 429 -15.28 25.10 1.35
N SER A 430 -14.78 26.07 0.59
CA SER A 430 -13.86 27.09 1.10
C SER A 430 -14.53 28.15 1.99
N ARG A 431 -15.83 28.43 1.77
CA ARG A 431 -16.62 29.41 2.55
C ARG A 431 -17.22 28.83 3.82
N GLY A 432 -17.58 27.55 3.80
CA GLY A 432 -17.98 26.83 5.00
C GLY A 432 -16.82 26.73 5.99
N THR A 433 -17.13 26.50 7.27
CA THR A 433 -16.17 25.82 8.14
C THR A 433 -15.95 24.47 7.48
N SER A 434 -14.85 24.31 6.73
CA SER A 434 -14.47 23.01 6.15
C SER A 434 -14.79 21.94 7.18
N PRO A 435 -15.42 20.79 6.83
CA PRO A 435 -15.32 19.63 7.69
C PRO A 435 -13.81 19.41 7.86
N GLY A 436 -13.27 19.90 8.97
CA GLY A 436 -11.84 20.03 9.12
C GLY A 436 -11.32 18.62 9.02
N LEU A 437 -10.53 18.33 7.99
CA LEU A 437 -9.86 17.05 7.85
C LEU A 437 -8.99 16.90 9.09
N LYS A 438 -9.47 16.12 10.04
CA LYS A 438 -8.81 15.93 11.33
C LYS A 438 -8.20 14.56 11.31
N GLY A 439 -6.91 14.48 11.64
CA GLY A 439 -6.23 13.22 11.77
C GLY A 439 -6.01 12.52 10.43
N THR A 440 -6.23 11.22 10.41
CA THR A 440 -5.86 10.30 9.32
C THR A 440 -6.73 10.44 8.07
N GLU A 441 -7.75 11.30 8.09
CA GLU A 441 -8.61 11.59 6.94
C GLU A 441 -7.84 12.21 5.76
N ALA A 442 -6.72 12.90 6.02
CA ALA A 442 -5.86 13.47 4.97
C ALA A 442 -5.33 12.39 4.01
N PHE A 443 -4.93 11.23 4.54
CA PHE A 443 -4.45 10.11 3.70
C PHE A 443 -5.56 9.52 2.84
N ARG A 444 -6.77 9.37 3.40
CA ARG A 444 -7.94 8.90 2.65
C ARG A 444 -8.31 9.87 1.54
N ALA A 445 -8.33 11.16 1.86
CA ALA A 445 -8.61 12.23 0.93
C ALA A 445 -7.61 12.23 -0.24
N TYR A 446 -6.31 12.11 0.05
CA TYR A 446 -5.27 11.99 -0.96
C TYR A 446 -5.50 10.77 -1.86
N ALA A 447 -5.74 9.58 -1.27
CA ALA A 447 -5.95 8.35 -2.03
C ALA A 447 -7.18 8.40 -2.96
N ILE A 448 -8.28 8.99 -2.48
CA ILE A 448 -9.48 9.17 -3.29
C ILE A 448 -9.22 10.19 -4.40
N ALA A 449 -8.63 11.33 -4.07
CA ALA A 449 -8.37 12.40 -5.04
C ALA A 449 -7.41 11.96 -6.14
N SER A 450 -6.34 11.21 -5.80
CA SER A 450 -5.39 10.66 -6.78
C SER A 450 -6.07 9.67 -7.71
N THR A 451 -6.87 8.73 -7.17
CA THR A 451 -7.60 7.73 -7.93
C THR A 451 -8.66 8.35 -8.85
N LYS A 452 -9.26 9.47 -8.44
CA LYS A 452 -10.27 10.20 -9.23
C LYS A 452 -9.68 11.26 -10.16
N GLY A 453 -8.36 11.47 -10.14
CA GLY A 453 -7.69 12.49 -10.96
C GLY A 453 -8.06 13.93 -10.58
N LEU A 454 -8.42 14.17 -9.31
CA LEU A 454 -8.76 15.47 -8.76
C LEU A 454 -7.49 16.20 -8.31
N ILE A 455 -6.75 16.76 -9.27
CA ILE A 455 -5.39 17.31 -9.02
C ILE A 455 -5.34 18.36 -7.91
N PRO A 456 -6.20 19.41 -7.88
CA PRO A 456 -6.14 20.42 -6.82
C PRO A 456 -6.39 19.84 -5.42
N GLU A 457 -7.37 18.93 -5.32
CA GLU A 457 -7.72 18.28 -4.07
C GLU A 457 -6.63 17.29 -3.62
N MET A 458 -6.01 16.60 -4.57
CA MET A 458 -4.89 15.69 -4.33
C MET A 458 -3.67 16.45 -3.79
N GLU A 459 -3.27 17.55 -4.43
CA GLU A 459 -2.14 18.38 -3.99
C GLU A 459 -2.40 18.94 -2.59
N ASN A 460 -3.58 19.51 -2.34
CA ASN A 460 -3.95 20.00 -1.02
C ASN A 460 -3.93 18.89 0.05
N ALA A 461 -4.51 17.73 -0.26
CA ALA A 461 -4.52 16.59 0.65
C ALA A 461 -3.11 16.09 0.95
N ALA A 462 -2.22 16.08 -0.06
CA ALA A 462 -0.83 15.68 0.10
C ALA A 462 -0.11 16.55 1.14
N HIS A 463 -0.33 17.87 1.12
CA HIS A 463 0.23 18.79 2.12
C HIS A 463 -0.35 18.55 3.53
N TRP A 464 -1.65 18.24 3.65
CA TRP A 464 -2.26 17.90 4.94
C TRP A 464 -1.71 16.59 5.53
N THR A 465 -1.21 15.66 4.71
CA THR A 465 -0.56 14.44 5.23
C THR A 465 0.74 14.73 5.98
N LEU A 466 1.40 15.86 5.72
CA LEU A 466 2.66 16.22 6.38
C LEU A 466 2.47 16.47 7.88
N GLU A 467 1.25 16.81 8.31
CA GLU A 467 0.89 17.02 9.72
C GLU A 467 0.75 15.72 10.52
N HIS A 468 0.87 14.56 9.86
CA HIS A 468 0.64 13.25 10.45
C HIS A 468 1.81 12.30 10.17
N PRO A 469 2.16 11.38 11.09
CA PRO A 469 3.07 10.28 10.78
C PRO A 469 2.54 9.43 9.63
N MET A 470 3.41 8.98 8.75
CA MET A 470 3.06 8.08 7.65
C MET A 470 3.59 6.69 7.98
N THR A 471 2.86 5.98 8.83
CA THR A 471 3.12 4.57 9.16
C THR A 471 1.92 3.71 8.76
N PHE A 472 2.11 2.39 8.62
CA PHE A 472 1.01 1.50 8.27
C PHE A 472 -0.10 1.50 9.32
N GLU A 473 0.25 1.71 10.59
CA GLU A 473 -0.71 1.82 11.71
C GLU A 473 -1.60 3.06 11.55
N VAL A 474 -1.01 4.19 11.14
CA VAL A 474 -1.74 5.45 10.93
C VAL A 474 -2.59 5.41 9.66
N LEU A 475 -2.06 4.81 8.58
CA LEU A 475 -2.80 4.61 7.34
C LEU A 475 -3.99 3.66 7.54
N GLY A 476 -3.78 2.60 8.33
CA GLY A 476 -4.80 1.64 8.73
C GLY A 476 -5.63 1.15 7.55
N GLU A 477 -6.95 1.11 7.72
CA GLU A 477 -7.89 0.71 6.65
C GLU A 477 -7.90 1.67 5.45
N GLY A 478 -7.47 2.92 5.63
CA GLY A 478 -7.32 3.88 4.55
C GLY A 478 -6.34 3.42 3.47
N LEU A 479 -5.39 2.54 3.82
CA LEU A 479 -4.46 1.94 2.86
C LEU A 479 -5.17 1.20 1.72
N ARG A 480 -6.37 0.64 1.98
CA ARG A 480 -7.18 -0.04 0.95
C ARG A 480 -7.64 0.88 -0.18
N LEU A 481 -7.65 2.19 0.03
CA LEU A 481 -8.04 3.20 -0.96
C LEU A 481 -6.89 3.60 -1.89
N PHE A 482 -5.65 3.25 -1.54
CA PHE A 482 -4.48 3.61 -2.33
C PHE A 482 -4.28 2.64 -3.50
N GLU A 483 -4.04 3.22 -4.67
CA GLU A 483 -3.27 2.55 -5.71
C GLU A 483 -1.78 2.54 -5.34
N GLY A 484 -1.03 1.54 -5.81
CA GLY A 484 0.39 1.38 -5.48
C GLY A 484 1.23 2.61 -5.82
N TRP A 485 1.05 3.15 -7.03
CA TRP A 485 1.71 4.37 -7.51
C TRP A 485 1.41 5.59 -6.63
N ALA A 486 0.16 5.77 -6.18
CA ALA A 486 -0.23 6.94 -5.41
C ALA A 486 0.48 6.96 -4.05
N LEU A 487 0.68 5.77 -3.45
CA LEU A 487 1.44 5.67 -2.21
C LEU A 487 2.94 5.96 -2.44
N CYS A 488 3.53 5.49 -3.55
CA CYS A 488 4.90 5.87 -3.96
C CYS A 488 5.04 7.39 -4.12
N ASP A 489 4.13 8.02 -4.84
CA ASP A 489 4.15 9.47 -5.08
C ASP A 489 4.11 10.27 -3.78
N LEU A 490 3.29 9.82 -2.82
CA LEU A 490 3.20 10.43 -1.50
C LEU A 490 4.50 10.25 -0.69
N VAL A 491 5.11 9.06 -0.77
CA VAL A 491 6.41 8.79 -0.15
C VAL A 491 7.50 9.68 -0.74
N ASP A 492 7.52 9.84 -2.06
CA ASP A 492 8.48 10.68 -2.77
C ASP A 492 8.27 12.17 -2.50
N LEU A 493 7.02 12.62 -2.38
CA LEU A 493 6.71 13.97 -1.89
C LEU A 493 7.26 14.16 -0.48
N ARG A 494 6.95 13.22 0.43
CA ARG A 494 7.38 13.30 1.83
C ARG A 494 8.90 13.36 1.96
N ARG A 495 9.62 12.56 1.16
CA ARG A 495 11.09 12.58 1.09
C ARG A 495 11.62 13.92 0.60
N ARG A 496 11.07 14.44 -0.51
CA ARG A 496 11.45 15.76 -1.05
C ARG A 496 11.21 16.88 -0.04
N CYS A 497 10.06 16.89 0.64
CA CYS A 497 9.79 17.85 1.70
C CYS A 497 10.81 17.73 2.85
N GLY A 498 11.11 16.51 3.29
CA GLY A 498 12.14 16.27 4.32
C GLY A 498 13.52 16.80 3.91
N ASP A 499 13.97 16.49 2.70
CA ASP A 499 15.27 16.93 2.19
C ASP A 499 15.32 18.47 2.05
N ASN A 500 14.24 19.09 1.57
CA ASN A 500 14.11 20.55 1.50
C ASN A 500 14.14 21.22 2.89
N LEU A 501 13.50 20.60 3.89
CA LEU A 501 13.53 21.09 5.27
C LEU A 501 14.94 21.00 5.87
N VAL A 502 15.68 19.92 5.59
CA VAL A 502 17.08 19.76 5.99
C VAL A 502 17.94 20.85 5.37
N ILE A 503 17.82 21.08 4.05
CA ILE A 503 18.53 22.16 3.34
C ILE A 503 18.16 23.54 3.93
N CYS A 504 16.87 23.76 4.23
CA CYS A 504 16.42 24.98 4.87
C CYS A 504 17.12 25.18 6.22
N LEU A 505 17.11 24.20 7.10
CA LEU A 505 17.77 24.28 8.41
C LEU A 505 19.29 24.46 8.30
N ASP A 506 19.94 23.82 7.32
CA ASP A 506 21.36 24.00 7.04
C ASP A 506 21.68 25.46 6.68
N SER A 507 20.82 26.13 5.90
CA SER A 507 20.98 27.57 5.61
C SER A 507 20.90 28.46 6.86
N PHE A 508 20.19 28.03 7.91
CA PHE A 508 20.15 28.71 9.20
C PHE A 508 21.34 28.35 10.12
N LEU A 509 22.07 27.27 9.83
CA LEU A 509 23.31 26.92 10.52
C LEU A 509 24.54 27.65 9.93
N GLU A 510 24.45 28.11 8.68
CA GLU A 510 25.49 28.90 8.03
C GLU A 510 25.72 30.23 8.75
N VAL A 511 26.98 30.48 9.13
CA VAL A 511 27.36 31.67 9.91
C VAL A 511 27.96 32.80 9.06
N GLN A 512 28.21 32.54 7.76
CA GLN A 512 28.74 33.56 6.86
C GLN A 512 27.66 34.61 6.53
N PRO A 513 27.92 35.92 6.70
CA PRO A 513 26.98 36.96 6.30
C PRO A 513 26.74 36.95 4.77
N PRO A 514 25.49 37.11 4.30
CA PRO A 514 24.28 37.45 5.05
C PRO A 514 23.40 36.22 5.38
N GLY A 515 23.88 35.29 6.22
CA GLY A 515 23.06 34.20 6.74
C GLY A 515 21.92 34.68 7.65
N PRO A 516 20.74 34.03 7.64
CA PRO A 516 19.55 34.47 8.39
C PRO A 516 19.75 34.43 9.91
N SER A 517 20.66 33.58 10.40
CA SER A 517 21.01 33.48 11.82
C SER A 517 22.11 34.45 12.26
N SER A 518 22.62 35.30 11.37
CA SER A 518 23.69 36.26 11.66
C SER A 518 23.34 37.24 12.79
N ILE A 519 22.06 37.52 13.03
CA ILE A 519 21.60 38.38 14.12
C ILE A 519 21.97 37.84 15.52
N TRP A 520 22.23 36.53 15.63
CA TRP A 520 22.55 35.85 16.89
C TRP A 520 24.07 35.74 17.15
N VAL A 521 24.89 36.07 16.15
CA VAL A 521 26.36 36.07 16.28
C VAL A 521 26.78 37.18 17.24
N GLY A 522 27.64 36.86 18.22
CA GLY A 522 28.07 37.82 19.27
C GLY A 522 27.64 37.46 20.69
N CYS A 523 26.96 36.33 20.89
CA CYS A 523 26.67 35.83 22.24
C CYS A 523 27.97 35.55 23.03
N PRO A 524 28.15 36.11 24.25
CA PRO A 524 29.39 35.97 25.02
C PRO A 524 29.79 34.53 25.34
N GLY A 525 28.80 33.63 25.52
CA GLY A 525 29.03 32.19 25.78
C GLY A 525 29.51 31.40 24.55
N SER A 526 29.73 32.06 23.41
CA SER A 526 30.11 31.45 22.13
C SER A 526 31.21 32.24 21.40
N SER A 527 31.67 33.35 21.99
CA SER A 527 32.66 34.24 21.42
C SER A 527 34.08 33.78 21.78
N HIS A 528 34.80 33.23 20.81
CA HIS A 528 36.25 33.05 20.91
C HIS A 528 36.94 34.08 20.00
N TYR A 529 37.89 34.82 20.55
CA TYR A 529 38.77 35.65 19.73
C TYR A 529 39.94 34.79 19.29
N TYR A 530 40.21 34.75 17.99
CA TYR A 530 41.41 34.11 17.45
C TYR A 530 42.25 35.17 16.73
N TYR A 531 43.56 34.92 16.71
CA TYR A 531 44.50 35.75 15.99
C TYR A 531 44.53 35.27 14.54
N ASP A 532 44.26 36.17 13.60
CA ASP A 532 44.42 35.88 12.18
C ASP A 532 45.90 36.10 11.82
N ASP A 533 46.65 35.00 11.70
CA ASP A 533 48.09 35.01 11.40
C ASP A 533 48.41 35.68 10.04
N THR A 534 47.42 35.87 9.16
CA THR A 534 47.60 36.51 7.85
C THR A 534 47.39 38.03 7.86
N THR A 535 46.54 38.55 8.74
CA THR A 535 46.22 39.99 8.81
C THR A 535 46.73 40.68 10.07
N GLY A 536 47.17 39.92 11.08
CA GLY A 536 47.64 40.46 12.36
C GLY A 536 46.53 41.04 13.24
N GLU A 537 45.26 40.81 12.89
CA GLU A 537 44.09 41.34 13.59
C GLU A 537 43.42 40.28 14.48
N GLN A 538 42.89 40.70 15.63
CA GLN A 538 42.00 39.87 16.43
C GLN A 538 40.63 39.80 15.76
N ARG A 539 40.25 38.62 15.28
CA ARG A 539 38.93 38.36 14.71
C ARG A 539 38.07 37.60 15.70
N GLN A 540 36.82 38.03 15.83
CA GLN A 540 35.83 37.34 16.63
C GLN A 540 35.28 36.16 15.82
N SER A 541 35.29 34.97 16.40
CA SER A 541 34.74 33.79 15.76
C SER A 541 33.24 34.01 15.48
N GLN A 542 32.86 34.00 14.21
CA GLN A 542 31.46 34.03 13.78
C GLN A 542 30.85 32.66 14.09
N ILE A 543 30.36 32.49 15.33
CA ILE A 543 29.77 31.24 15.81
C ILE A 543 28.39 31.54 16.40
N LEU A 544 27.42 30.70 16.03
CA LEU A 544 26.07 30.76 16.59
C LEU A 544 26.06 30.38 18.09
N PRO A 545 25.12 30.93 18.88
CA PRO A 545 24.94 30.50 20.25
C PRO A 545 24.71 28.99 20.34
N LYS A 546 25.34 28.31 21.33
CA LYS A 546 25.21 26.85 21.51
C LYS A 546 23.77 26.36 21.55
N TRP A 547 22.86 27.10 22.19
CA TRP A 547 21.44 26.72 22.28
C TRP A 547 20.77 26.71 20.90
N LEU A 548 21.12 27.66 20.02
CA LEU A 548 20.54 27.80 18.69
C LEU A 548 21.12 26.76 17.73
N SER A 549 22.44 26.55 17.77
CA SER A 549 23.08 25.52 16.94
C SER A 549 22.66 24.12 17.35
N GLN A 550 22.50 23.85 18.66
CA GLN A 550 21.96 22.58 19.16
C GLN A 550 20.49 22.39 18.74
N PHE A 551 19.66 23.42 18.91
CA PHE A 551 18.26 23.37 18.48
C PHE A 551 18.13 23.04 16.99
N LEU A 552 18.78 23.81 16.11
CA LEU A 552 18.72 23.60 14.66
C LEU A 552 19.30 22.23 14.26
N SER A 553 20.42 21.81 14.87
CA SER A 553 21.01 20.49 14.60
C SER A 553 20.13 19.33 15.08
N LEU A 554 19.45 19.48 16.23
CA LEU A 554 18.51 18.48 16.73
C LEU A 554 17.28 18.38 15.82
N SER A 555 16.68 19.50 15.43
CA SER A 555 15.57 19.52 14.49
C SER A 555 15.96 18.89 13.14
N ARG A 556 17.16 19.20 12.63
CA ARG A 556 17.73 18.61 11.42
C ARG A 556 17.91 17.09 11.54
N ASN A 557 18.56 16.63 12.60
CA ASN A 557 18.83 15.19 12.80
C ASN A 557 17.54 14.39 13.01
N ASN A 558 16.52 14.98 13.65
CA ASN A 558 15.22 14.34 13.81
C ASN A 558 14.53 14.14 12.46
N LEU A 559 14.63 15.10 11.53
CA LEU A 559 14.10 14.94 10.16
C LEU A 559 14.79 13.79 9.42
N ASP A 560 16.11 13.62 9.61
CA ASP A 560 16.87 12.54 8.99
C ASP A 560 16.52 11.16 9.57
N LEU A 561 16.31 11.06 10.89
CA LEU A 561 16.09 9.79 11.60
C LEU A 561 14.61 9.34 11.66
N GLN A 562 13.65 10.26 11.52
CA GLN A 562 12.22 10.00 11.73
C GLN A 562 11.38 10.39 10.51
N LYS A 563 11.91 10.10 9.30
CA LYS A 563 11.32 10.49 8.01
C LYS A 563 9.87 10.09 7.79
N PHE A 564 9.38 9.05 8.47
CA PHE A 564 8.01 8.51 8.35
C PHE A 564 7.25 8.41 9.68
N THR A 565 7.96 8.33 10.81
CA THR A 565 7.38 8.05 12.13
C THR A 565 6.88 9.30 12.87
N GLU A 566 7.28 10.49 12.44
CA GLU A 566 6.83 11.77 13.01
C GLU A 566 6.16 12.65 11.96
N PRO A 567 5.31 13.61 12.37
CA PRO A 567 4.85 14.70 11.49
C PRO A 567 6.01 15.50 10.93
N LEU A 568 5.96 15.84 9.65
CA LEU A 568 6.90 16.73 8.98
C LEU A 568 6.51 18.20 9.02
N ASP A 569 5.32 18.53 9.55
CA ASP A 569 4.83 19.91 9.66
C ASP A 569 5.60 20.72 10.72
N LEU A 570 6.86 21.00 10.41
CA LEU A 570 7.78 21.64 11.34
C LEU A 570 7.38 23.10 11.57
N HIS A 571 6.85 23.80 10.56
CA HIS A 571 6.53 25.22 10.66
C HIS A 571 5.51 25.55 11.78
N SER A 572 4.56 24.66 12.06
CA SER A 572 3.56 24.87 13.13
C SER A 572 4.12 24.60 14.54
N ARG A 573 5.14 23.75 14.66
CA ARG A 573 5.75 23.34 15.94
C ARG A 573 7.02 24.12 16.28
N ILE A 574 7.77 24.56 15.26
CA ILE A 574 9.13 25.10 15.38
C ILE A 574 9.20 26.30 16.29
N ARG A 575 8.18 27.17 16.31
CA ARG A 575 8.13 28.31 17.23
C ARG A 575 8.08 27.88 18.69
N GLY A 576 7.27 26.88 19.01
CA GLY A 576 7.21 26.32 20.35
C GLY A 576 8.55 25.71 20.78
N GLU A 577 9.20 24.98 19.88
CA GLU A 577 10.51 24.34 20.13
C GLU A 577 11.64 25.38 20.24
N TYR A 578 11.65 26.38 19.35
CA TYR A 578 12.55 27.53 19.35
C TYR A 578 12.45 28.30 20.67
N LEU A 579 11.23 28.65 21.09
CA LEU A 579 11.00 29.34 22.35
C LEU A 579 11.50 28.49 23.53
N LYS A 580 11.19 27.19 23.57
CA LYS A 580 11.68 26.28 24.62
C LYS A 580 13.22 26.23 24.66
N ALA A 581 13.88 26.12 23.51
CA ALA A 581 15.33 26.12 23.42
C ALA A 581 15.91 27.44 23.93
N LEU A 582 15.33 28.58 23.55
CA LEU A 582 15.75 29.89 24.02
C LEU A 582 15.56 30.06 25.53
N HIS A 583 14.53 29.47 26.13
CA HIS A 583 14.29 29.54 27.58
C HIS A 583 15.48 29.00 28.39
N THR A 584 16.20 28.01 27.87
CA THR A 584 17.42 27.46 28.52
C THR A 584 18.57 28.47 28.59
N HIS A 585 18.50 29.57 27.84
CA HIS A 585 19.56 30.56 27.67
C HIS A 585 19.12 32.02 27.96
N LEU A 586 17.94 32.22 28.60
CA LEU A 586 17.40 33.54 28.94
C LEU A 586 18.26 34.38 29.90
N HIS A 587 19.32 33.82 30.48
CA HIS A 587 20.25 34.54 31.36
C HIS A 587 21.26 35.42 30.60
N CYS A 588 21.27 35.37 29.27
CA CYS A 588 22.18 36.14 28.42
C CYS A 588 21.55 37.47 27.96
N ASN A 589 22.08 38.59 28.46
CA ASN A 589 21.61 39.95 28.11
C ASN A 589 21.68 40.25 26.60
N TYR A 590 22.67 39.70 25.88
CA TYR A 590 22.78 39.87 24.42
C TYR A 590 21.62 39.20 23.69
N CYS A 591 21.39 37.91 23.95
CA CYS A 591 20.32 37.14 23.31
C CYS A 591 18.93 37.70 23.67
N LEU A 592 18.73 38.20 24.89
CA LEU A 592 17.49 38.89 25.29
C LEU A 592 17.25 40.16 24.48
N LYS A 593 18.31 40.97 24.25
CA LYS A 593 18.21 42.18 23.43
C LYS A 593 17.89 41.85 21.97
N VAL A 594 18.59 40.86 21.39
CA VAL A 594 18.32 40.41 20.01
C VAL A 594 16.90 39.86 19.88
N LEU A 595 16.40 39.12 20.87
CA LEU A 595 15.02 38.63 20.91
C LEU A 595 14.01 39.80 20.86
N ALA A 596 14.21 40.82 21.69
CA ALA A 596 13.32 41.98 21.78
C ALA A 596 13.31 42.83 20.49
N GLU A 597 14.45 42.95 19.81
CA GLU A 597 14.60 43.79 18.62
C GLU A 597 14.28 43.06 17.30
N LYS A 598 14.69 41.78 17.17
CA LYS A 598 14.71 41.04 15.89
C LYS A 598 14.27 39.58 15.99
N GLY A 599 13.93 39.09 17.18
CA GLY A 599 13.60 37.68 17.39
C GLY A 599 12.27 37.25 16.75
N LEU A 600 11.25 38.11 16.80
CA LEU A 600 9.95 37.84 16.17
C LEU A 600 10.07 37.77 14.65
N THR A 601 10.83 38.68 14.04
CA THR A 601 11.08 38.68 12.59
C THR A 601 11.88 37.45 12.16
N PHE A 602 12.89 37.05 12.93
CA PHE A 602 13.64 35.82 12.67
C PHE A 602 12.76 34.57 12.76
N CYS A 603 11.92 34.47 13.80
CA CYS A 603 11.03 33.32 13.96
C CYS A 603 10.00 33.25 12.84
N ALA A 604 9.45 34.39 12.40
CA ALA A 604 8.53 34.45 11.26
C ALA A 604 9.23 34.10 9.94
N GLU A 605 10.47 34.54 9.73
CA GLU A 605 11.27 34.15 8.56
C GLU A 605 11.56 32.64 8.55
N LEU A 606 11.93 32.06 9.70
CA LEU A 606 12.14 30.63 9.86
C LEU A 606 10.86 29.83 9.55
N GLU A 607 9.72 30.20 10.11
CA GLU A 607 8.43 29.55 9.81
C GLU A 607 8.07 29.65 8.33
N ASN A 608 8.23 30.82 7.72
CA ASN A 608 7.89 31.03 6.33
C ASN A 608 8.79 30.21 5.40
N LYS A 609 10.12 30.21 5.62
CA LYS A 609 11.03 29.37 4.83
C LYS A 609 10.77 27.89 5.00
N LEU A 610 10.40 27.44 6.20
CA LEU A 610 10.00 26.04 6.43
C LEU A 610 8.67 25.70 5.74
N ALA A 611 7.70 26.61 5.71
CA ALA A 611 6.45 26.43 4.97
C ALA A 611 6.71 26.33 3.45
N GLN A 612 7.55 27.22 2.92
CA GLN A 612 7.98 27.22 1.52
C GLN A 612 8.74 25.95 1.14
N ALA A 613 9.61 25.43 2.01
CA ALA A 613 10.34 24.18 1.80
C ALA A 613 9.41 22.97 1.58
N CYS A 614 8.23 23.00 2.20
CA CYS A 614 7.18 21.99 2.06
C CYS A 614 6.17 22.30 0.94
N GLY A 615 6.33 23.37 0.16
CA GLY A 615 5.37 23.73 -0.90
C GLY A 615 4.07 24.39 -0.40
N LYS A 616 3.95 24.68 0.90
CA LYS A 616 2.86 25.50 1.45
C LYS A 616 3.17 26.97 1.11
N GLU A 617 2.73 27.46 -0.04
CA GLU A 617 2.71 28.90 -0.27
C GLU A 617 1.85 29.54 0.83
N SER A 618 2.42 30.51 1.55
CA SER A 618 1.69 31.30 2.52
C SER A 618 0.51 31.97 1.82
N GLY A 619 -0.71 31.54 2.13
CA GLY A 619 -1.92 32.27 1.78
C GLY A 619 -1.88 33.67 2.37
N GLY A 620 -1.36 34.63 1.61
CA GLY A 620 -1.53 36.05 1.81
C GLY A 620 -2.79 36.52 1.08
N PRO A 621 -3.49 37.55 1.59
CA PRO A 621 -4.82 37.92 1.11
C PRO A 621 -4.74 38.33 -0.36
N LEU A 622 -5.65 37.75 -1.16
CA LEU A 622 -6.04 38.28 -2.46
C LEU A 622 -6.57 39.71 -2.27
N ASN A 623 -5.66 40.68 -2.27
CA ASN A 623 -5.97 42.09 -2.32
C ASN A 623 -5.61 42.61 -3.71
N GLY A 624 -6.61 43.20 -4.36
CA GLY A 624 -6.38 44.23 -5.38
C GLY A 624 -6.83 43.84 -6.77
N ALA A 625 -8.12 44.04 -7.02
CA ALA A 625 -8.64 44.36 -8.34
C ALA A 625 -7.76 45.41 -9.04
N GLY A 626 -7.55 45.22 -10.34
CA GLY A 626 -6.72 46.11 -11.16
C GLY A 626 -7.11 46.05 -12.64
N ILE A 627 -8.30 46.59 -12.91
CA ILE A 627 -8.85 47.08 -14.20
C ILE A 627 -9.36 46.03 -15.18
#